data_AF-A0A915ERY9-F1
#
_entry.id   AF-A0A915ERY9-F1
#
_cell.length_a   1.000
_cell.length_b   1.000
_cell.length_c   1.000
_cell.angle_alpha   90.00
_cell.angle_beta   90.00
_cell.angle_gamma   90.00
#
_symmetry.space_group_name_H-M   'P 1'
#
loop_
_entity.id
_entity.type
_entity.pdbx_description
1 polymer ?
#
loop_
_entity_poly.entity_id
_entity_poly.type
_entity_poly.pdbx_seq_one_letter_code
_entity_poly.pdbx_strand_id
1 'polypeptide(L)' 'MNIPFRIGAGMNGANGNESMETEFLKLAQAQHMISLKGHRSVGGIRASLYNAVTLEETEQLASLMKEFKEKNSSPKEK' A
#
# COMPACT_ATOMS: atom_id res chain seq x y z
N MET A 1 -2.13 -16.32 -1.96
CA MET A 1 -0.82 -15.88 -2.49
C MET A 1 -0.34 -14.63 -1.76
N ASN A 2 0.97 -14.38 -1.69
CA ASN A 2 1.52 -13.17 -1.10
C ASN A 2 2.02 -12.23 -2.19
N ILE A 3 1.58 -10.97 -2.15
CA ILE A 3 1.97 -9.94 -3.12
C ILE A 3 2.70 -8.83 -2.36
N PRO A 4 4.05 -8.83 -2.38
CA PRO A 4 4.82 -7.73 -1.83
C PRO A 4 4.84 -6.54 -2.80
N PHE A 5 4.78 -5.33 -2.27
CA PHE A 5 4.97 -4.10 -3.04
C PHE A 5 5.63 -3.01 -2.20
N ARG A 6 6.26 -2.06 -2.88
CA ARG A 6 6.92 -0.89 -2.29
C ARG A 6 6.25 0.37 -2.78
N ILE A 7 6.23 1.40 -1.94
CA ILE A 7 5.71 2.73 -2.30
C ILE A 7 6.91 3.67 -2.36
N GLY A 8 7.21 4.25 -3.53
CA GLY A 8 8.36 5.13 -3.71
C GLY A 8 7.97 6.48 -4.32
N ALA A 9 8.85 7.47 -4.16
CA ALA A 9 8.72 8.78 -4.81
C ALA A 9 9.52 8.77 -6.13
N GLY A 10 8.84 8.92 -7.28
CA GLY A 10 9.45 9.05 -8.61
C GLY A 10 9.19 7.88 -9.59
N MET A 11 9.50 8.09 -10.88
CA MET A 11 9.26 7.15 -11.99
C MET A 11 9.97 5.79 -11.86
N ASN A 12 10.94 5.67 -10.95
CA ASN A 12 11.70 4.44 -10.71
C ASN A 12 11.57 4.02 -9.24
N GLY A 13 10.40 3.51 -8.83
CA GLY A 13 10.03 3.12 -7.45
C GLY A 13 10.86 1.99 -6.80
N ALA A 14 12.13 1.83 -7.18
CA ALA A 14 13.01 0.72 -6.83
C ALA A 14 13.39 0.65 -5.34
N ASN A 15 13.40 1.78 -4.62
CA ASN A 15 13.96 1.80 -3.26
C ASN A 15 12.91 1.88 -2.12
N GLY A 16 11.63 2.11 -2.45
CA GLY A 16 10.59 2.37 -1.46
C GLY A 16 10.84 3.64 -0.62
N ASN A 17 9.83 4.10 0.09
CA ASN A 17 9.87 5.23 0.99
C ASN A 17 9.11 4.85 2.26
N GLU A 18 9.86 4.60 3.33
CA GLU A 18 9.31 4.09 4.60
C GLU A 18 8.27 5.03 5.23
N SER A 19 8.39 6.34 5.01
CA SER A 19 7.42 7.32 5.50
C SER A 19 6.08 7.15 4.78
N MET A 20 6.10 7.05 3.45
CA MET A 20 4.90 6.83 2.64
C MET A 20 4.29 5.44 2.88
N GLU A 21 5.13 4.41 3.05
CA GLU A 21 4.68 3.06 3.42
C GLU A 21 4.00 3.06 4.78
N THR A 22 4.54 3.80 5.76
CA THR A 22 3.93 3.96 7.09
C THR A 22 2.60 4.71 7.02
N GLU A 23 2.52 5.75 6.19
CA GLU A 23 1.27 6.48 5.96
C GLU A 23 0.20 5.59 5.32
N PHE A 24 0.57 4.83 4.28
CA PHE A 24 -0.33 3.87 3.65
C PHE A 24 -0.85 2.83 4.66
N LEU A 25 0.04 2.26 5.49
CA LEU A 25 -0.35 1.28 6.51
C LEU A 25 -1.33 1.86 7.54
N LYS A 26 -1.17 3.14 7.91
CA LYS A 26 -2.10 3.84 8.81
C LYS A 26 -3.47 4.03 8.16
N LEU A 27 -3.50 4.44 6.89
CA LEU A 27 -4.75 4.59 6.14
C LEU A 27 -5.48 3.25 5.96
N ALA A 28 -4.73 2.20 5.64
CA ALA A 28 -5.27 0.85 5.53
C ALA A 28 -5.86 0.36 6.87
N GLN A 29 -5.14 0.58 7.97
CA GLN A 29 -5.62 0.24 9.30
C GLN A 29 -6.91 1.00 9.68
N ALA A 30 -7.04 2.27 9.27
CA ALA A 30 -8.26 3.06 9.46
C ALA A 30 -9.47 2.53 8.68
N GLN A 31 -9.21 1.79 7.59
CA GLN A 31 -10.23 1.09 6.79
C GLN A 31 -10.35 -0.41 7.17
N HIS A 32 -9.88 -0.79 8.36
CA HIS A 32 -9.91 -2.17 8.86
C HIS A 32 -9.09 -3.19 8.04
N MET A 33 -8.25 -2.74 7.11
CA MET A 33 -7.30 -3.59 6.40
C MET A 33 -6.04 -3.81 7.25
N ILE A 34 -6.00 -4.93 7.97
CA ILE A 34 -4.92 -5.29 8.90
C ILE A 34 -3.88 -6.22 8.27
N SER A 35 -2.75 -6.41 8.97
CA SER A 35 -1.71 -7.39 8.61
C SER A 35 -1.01 -7.16 7.26
N LEU A 36 -1.03 -5.92 6.75
CA LEU A 36 -0.39 -5.53 5.49
C LEU A 36 1.11 -5.18 5.63
N LYS A 37 1.65 -5.05 6.84
CA LYS A 37 3.07 -4.70 7.03
C LYS A 37 3.98 -5.76 6.42
N GLY A 38 4.93 -5.32 5.59
CA GLY A 38 5.93 -6.18 4.96
C GLY A 38 6.90 -6.82 5.96
N HIS A 39 7.70 -7.77 5.48
CA HIS A 39 8.66 -8.47 6.32
C HIS A 39 9.80 -7.53 6.75
N ARG A 40 10.23 -7.63 8.01
CA ARG A 40 11.22 -6.71 8.63
C ARG A 40 12.54 -6.56 7.86
N SER A 41 12.94 -7.58 7.10
CA SER A 41 14.21 -7.56 6.35
C SER A 41 14.12 -6.84 5.01
N VAL A 42 12.92 -6.68 4.46
CA VAL A 42 12.69 -6.10 3.13
C VAL A 42 11.86 -4.82 3.19
N GLY A 43 11.19 -4.53 4.31
CA GLY A 43 10.31 -3.38 4.45
C GLY A 43 9.05 -3.51 3.58
N GLY A 44 8.42 -2.38 3.27
CA GLY A 44 7.29 -2.36 2.35
C GLY A 44 5.97 -2.90 2.90
N ILE A 45 5.13 -3.31 1.97
CA ILE A 45 3.78 -3.80 2.21
C ILE A 45 3.64 -5.19 1.59
N ARG A 46 2.85 -6.05 2.23
CA ARG A 46 2.56 -7.41 1.76
C ARG A 46 1.06 -7.69 1.88
N ALA A 47 0.39 -7.81 0.74
CA ALA A 47 -0.99 -8.29 0.68
C ALA A 47 -1.00 -9.82 0.69
N SER A 48 -1.72 -10.42 1.64
CA SER A 48 -1.84 -11.88 1.77
C SER A 48 -3.22 -12.33 1.29
N LEU A 49 -3.33 -12.63 -0.02
CA LEU A 49 -4.59 -12.97 -0.69
C LEU A 49 -4.79 -14.49 -0.73
N TYR A 50 -5.11 -15.10 0.40
CA TYR A 50 -5.46 -16.52 0.48
C TYR A 50 -6.95 -16.75 0.23
N ASN A 51 -7.40 -18.01 0.24
CA ASN A 51 -8.78 -18.40 -0.09
C ASN A 51 -9.86 -17.71 0.77
N ALA A 52 -9.51 -17.25 1.98
CA ALA A 52 -10.45 -16.55 2.87
C ALA A 52 -10.63 -15.07 2.53
N VAL A 53 -9.78 -14.50 1.67
CA VAL A 53 -9.90 -13.11 1.23
C VAL A 53 -10.89 -13.04 0.08
N THR A 54 -11.87 -12.17 0.21
CA THR A 54 -12.93 -11.95 -0.76
C THR A 54 -12.49 -11.01 -1.89
N LEU A 55 -13.26 -11.03 -2.98
CA LEU A 55 -13.06 -10.08 -4.08
C LEU A 55 -13.24 -8.63 -3.59
N GLU A 56 -14.28 -8.38 -2.79
CA GLU A 56 -14.60 -7.07 -2.25
C GLU A 56 -13.45 -6.49 -1.41
N GLU A 57 -12.87 -7.30 -0.50
CA GLU A 57 -11.70 -6.87 0.29
C GLU A 57 -10.49 -6.54 -0.61
N THR A 58 -10.32 -7.30 -1.70
CA THR A 58 -9.25 -7.07 -2.67
C THR A 58 -9.50 -5.78 -3.47
N GLU A 59 -10.75 -5.49 -3.83
CA GLU A 59 -11.17 -4.26 -4.50
C GLU A 59 -11.00 -3.03 -3.60
N GLN A 60 -11.33 -3.14 -2.31
CA GLN A 60 -11.08 -2.08 -1.31
C GLN A 60 -9.59 -1.75 -1.21
N LEU A 61 -8.73 -2.78 -1.15
CA LEU A 61 -7.28 -2.58 -1.17
C LEU A 61 -6.83 -1.88 -2.47
N ALA A 62 -7.36 -2.29 -3.62
CA ALA A 62 -7.03 -1.68 -4.90
C ALA A 62 -7.51 -0.20 -4.98
N SER A 63 -8.67 0.12 -4.41
CA SER A 63 -9.17 1.50 -4.32
C SER A 63 -8.23 2.36 -3.48
N LEU A 64 -7.87 1.87 -2.29
CA LEU A 64 -6.92 2.56 -1.41
C LEU A 64 -5.58 2.83 -2.12
N MET A 65 -5.07 1.85 -2.89
CA MET A 65 -3.84 2.02 -3.67
C MET A 65 -3.95 3.14 -4.71
N LYS A 66 -5.10 3.23 -5.41
CA LYS A 66 -5.35 4.29 -6.41
C LYS A 66 -5.49 5.66 -5.74
N GLU A 67 -6.31 5.77 -4.70
CA GLU A 67 -6.52 7.00 -3.95
C GLU A 67 -5.20 7.51 -3.34
N PHE A 68 -4.41 6.61 -2.77
CA PHE A 68 -3.11 6.95 -2.21
C PHE A 68 -2.16 7.47 -3.28
N LYS A 69 -2.13 6.81 -4.45
CA LYS A 69 -1.33 7.27 -5.60
C LYS A 69 -1.77 8.65 -6.07
N GLU A 70 -3.07 8.88 -6.26
CA GLU A 70 -3.61 10.16 -6.74
C GLU A 70 -3.28 11.31 -5.79
N LYS A 71 -3.49 11.12 -4.48
CA LYS A 71 -3.14 12.12 -3.45
C LYS A 71 -1.65 12.50 -3.45
N ASN A 72 -0.79 11.59 -3.89
CA ASN A 72 0.66 11.77 -3.89
C ASN A 72 1.27 12.04 -5.28
N SER A 73 0.50 11.95 -6.37
CA SER A 73 1.00 12.14 -7.75
C SER A 73 0.73 13.54 -8.30
N SER A 74 -0.21 14.29 -7.72
CA SER A 74 -0.52 15.65 -8.18
C SER A 74 0.58 16.61 -7.71
N PRO A 75 1.19 17.42 -8.60
CA PRO A 75 2.01 18.54 -8.16
C PRO A 75 1.14 19.44 -7.29
N LYS A 76 1.59 19.72 -6.07
CA LYS A 76 0.93 20.66 -5.17
C LYS A 76 0.94 22.05 -5.84
N GLU A 77 -0.10 22.40 -6.58
CA GLU A 77 -0.45 23.79 -6.82
C GLU A 77 -1.11 24.33 -5.55
N LYS A 78 -0.29 25.01 -4.74
CA LYS A 78 -0.68 26.21 -4.01
C LYS A 78 0.50 27.17 -4.01
#